data_AF-A0A7X7HVG4-F1
#
_entry.id   AF-A0A7X7HVG4-F1
#
_cell.length_a   1.000
_cell.length_b   1.000
_cell.length_c   1.000
_cell.angle_alpha   90.00
_cell.angle_beta   90.00
_cell.angle_gamma   90.00
#
_symmetry.space_group_name_H-M   'P 1'
#
loop_
_entity.id
_entity.type
_entity.pdbx_description
1 polymer ?
#
loop_
_entity_poly.entity_id
_entity_poly.type
_entity_poly.pdbx_seq_one_letter_code
_entity_poly.pdbx_strand_id
1 'polypeptide(L)' 'CEGAGARLETTDVDRAADRELAVEYGDRLPVVLVDGAEHSCWEVDDDELVATLAEPEPFTGWDD' A
#
# COMPACT_ATOMS: atom_id res chain seq x y z
N CYS A 1 -8.05 7.28 -4.69
CA CYS A 1 -7.81 8.19 -3.55
C CYS A 1 -8.87 9.29 -3.44
N GLU A 2 -8.96 10.26 -4.36
CA GLU A 2 -9.94 11.37 -4.24
C GLU A 2 -11.42 10.94 -4.25
N GLY A 3 -11.75 9.84 -4.92
CA GLY A 3 -13.12 9.27 -4.88
C GLY A 3 -13.47 8.49 -3.61
N ALA A 4 -12.47 8.06 -2.84
CA ALA A 4 -12.64 7.22 -1.64
C ALA A 4 -12.45 8.00 -0.32
N GLY A 5 -11.99 9.25 -0.37
CA GLY A 5 -11.65 10.02 0.84
C GLY A 5 -10.35 9.58 1.53
N ALA A 6 -9.57 8.68 0.92
CA ALA A 6 -8.30 8.19 1.44
C ALA A 6 -7.14 9.16 1.17
N ARG A 7 -6.22 9.28 2.14
CA ARG A 7 -4.97 10.02 1.97
C ARG A 7 -3.95 9.14 1.26
N LEU A 8 -3.36 9.66 0.19
CA LEU A 8 -2.25 9.00 -0.52
C LEU A 8 -0.91 9.57 -0.08
N GLU A 9 0.02 8.68 0.25
CA GLU A 9 1.43 8.99 0.38
C GLU A 9 2.22 8.12 -0.59
N THR A 10 3.27 8.68 -1.18
CA THR A 10 4.14 7.97 -2.10
C THR A 10 5.58 8.13 -1.64
N THR A 11 6.24 7.00 -1.44
CA THR A 11 7.64 6.94 -1.01
C THR A 11 8.47 6.24 -2.08
N ASP A 12 9.44 6.96 -2.63
CA ASP A 12 10.48 6.38 -3.49
C ASP A 12 11.52 5.71 -2.57
N VAL A 13 11.51 4.38 -2.50
CA VAL A 13 12.36 3.63 -1.57
C VAL A 13 13.84 3.72 -1.92
N ASP A 14 14.20 3.97 -3.18
CA ASP A 14 15.60 4.18 -3.61
C ASP A 14 16.15 5.52 -3.11
N ARG A 15 15.26 6.49 -2.86
CA ARG A 15 15.63 7.86 -2.42
C ARG A 15 15.25 8.17 -0.97
N ALA A 16 14.56 7.26 -0.30
CA ALA A 16 14.15 7.44 1.09
C ALA A 16 15.37 7.59 2.00
N ALA A 17 15.24 8.45 3.02
CA ALA A 17 16.26 8.57 4.06
C ALA A 17 16.40 7.28 4.88
N ASP A 18 15.28 6.57 5.04
CA ASP A 18 15.24 5.25 5.64
C ASP A 18 15.65 4.18 4.63
N ARG A 19 16.79 3.53 4.88
CA ARG A 19 17.34 2.49 4.01
C ARG A 19 16.68 1.13 4.23
N GLU A 20 15.97 0.92 5.35
CA GLU A 20 15.27 -0.33 5.61
C GLU A 20 14.17 -0.55 4.58
N LEU A 21 13.54 0.53 4.10
CA LEU A 21 12.53 0.48 3.03
C LEU A 21 13.06 -0.11 1.72
N ALA A 22 14.28 0.23 1.31
CA ALA A 22 14.90 -0.34 0.11
C ALA A 22 15.23 -1.83 0.29
N VAL A 23 15.61 -2.23 1.50
CA VAL A 23 15.88 -3.64 1.84
C VAL A 23 14.58 -4.44 1.85
N GLU A 24 13.50 -3.89 2.39
CA GLU A 24 12.23 -4.59 2.58
C GLU A 24 11.37 -4.64 1.32
N TYR A 25 11.29 -3.54 0.57
CA TYR A 25 10.36 -3.38 -0.55
C TYR A 25 11.04 -3.23 -1.91
N GLY A 26 12.35 -2.98 -1.98
CA GLY A 26 13.03 -2.59 -3.22
C GLY A 26 12.88 -3.60 -4.37
N ASP A 27 12.82 -4.90 -4.06
CA ASP A 27 12.62 -5.97 -5.04
C ASP A 27 11.15 -6.29 -5.30
N ARG A 28 10.17 -5.64 -4.65
CA ARG A 28 8.74 -5.98 -4.73
C ARG A 28 7.86 -4.84 -5.25
N LEU A 29 8.50 -3.79 -5.78
CA LEU A 29 7.81 -2.57 -6.18
C LEU A 29 6.91 -2.77 -7.42
N PRO A 30 5.79 -2.04 -7.51
CA PRO A 30 5.19 -1.20 -6.48
C PRO A 30 4.61 -2.03 -5.32
N VAL A 31 4.72 -1.50 -4.10
CA VAL A 31 4.04 -2.05 -2.90
C VAL A 31 3.03 -1.04 -2.40
N VAL A 32 1.79 -1.47 -2.20
CA VAL A 32 0.70 -0.65 -1.67
C VAL A 32 0.40 -1.10 -0.26
N LEU A 33 0.48 -0.16 0.69
CA LEU A 33 0.05 -0.36 2.06
C LEU A 33 -1.30 0.33 2.26
N VAL A 34 -2.27 -0.39 2.82
CA VAL A 34 -3.54 0.17 3.32
C VAL A 34 -3.54 0.02 4.83
N ASP A 35 -3.71 1.13 5.55
CA ASP A 35 -3.63 1.18 7.02
C ASP A 35 -2.35 0.58 7.64
N GLY A 36 -1.27 0.54 6.85
CA GLY A 36 0.03 -0.01 7.24
C GLY A 36 0.21 -1.50 6.96
N ALA A 37 -0.82 -2.21 6.49
CA ALA A 37 -0.74 -3.59 6.04
C ALA A 37 -0.50 -3.68 4.52
N GLU A 38 0.30 -4.65 4.08
CA GLU A 38 0.56 -4.89 2.67
C GLU A 38 -0.70 -5.41 1.97
N HIS A 39 -1.21 -4.62 1.04
CA HIS A 39 -2.37 -4.97 0.22
C HIS A 39 -1.94 -5.59 -1.10
N SER A 40 -0.94 -4.99 -1.77
CA SER A 40 -0.49 -5.47 -3.07
C SER A 40 1.01 -5.29 -3.24
N CYS A 41 1.62 -6.21 -3.98
CA CYS A 41 2.97 -6.07 -4.51
C CYS A 41 2.97 -6.42 -6.01
N TRP A 42 3.89 -5.82 -6.77
CA TRP A 42 4.05 -5.98 -8.23
C TRP A 42 2.93 -5.42 -9.10
N GLU A 43 1.74 -5.98 -8.97
CA GLU A 43 0.55 -5.56 -9.70
C GLU A 43 -0.50 -5.12 -8.69
N VAL A 44 -1.18 -4.02 -9.00
CA VAL A 44 -2.24 -3.45 -8.16
C VAL A 44 -3.55 -3.70 -8.88
N ASP A 45 -4.46 -4.41 -8.23
CA ASP A 45 -5.83 -4.55 -8.72
C ASP A 45 -6.66 -3.35 -8.23
N ASP A 46 -7.13 -2.54 -9.17
CA ASP A 46 -7.83 -1.29 -8.87
C ASP A 46 -9.20 -1.56 -8.22
N ASP A 47 -9.91 -2.60 -8.66
CA ASP A 47 -11.23 -2.95 -8.14
C ASP A 47 -11.15 -3.46 -6.70
N GLU A 48 -10.16 -4.33 -6.42
CA GLU A 48 -9.89 -4.83 -5.07
C GLU A 48 -9.45 -3.72 -4.13
N LEU A 49 -8.50 -2.86 -4.55
CA LEU A 49 -8.05 -1.73 -3.75
C LEU A 49 -9.20 -0.76 -3.43
N VAL A 50 -10.08 -0.49 -4.40
CA VAL A 50 -11.27 0.35 -4.17
C VAL A 50 -12.22 -0.30 -3.17
N ALA A 51 -12.43 -1.62 -3.25
CA ALA A 51 -13.27 -2.35 -2.31
C ALA A 51 -12.72 -2.25 -0.88
N THR A 52 -11.42 -2.52 -0.68
CA THR A 52 -10.76 -2.42 0.63
C THR A 52 -10.85 -1.00 1.20
N LEU A 53 -10.58 0.03 0.39
CA LEU A 53 -10.66 1.43 0.84
C LEU A 53 -12.07 1.90 1.18
N ALA A 54 -13.11 1.18 0.74
CA ALA A 54 -14.49 1.48 1.05
C ALA A 54 -14.97 0.84 2.37
N GLU A 55 -14.19 -0.07 2.95
CA GLU A 55 -14.52 -0.70 4.22
C GLU A 55 -14.42 0.30 5.38
N PRO A 56 -15.33 0.24 6.36
CA PRO A 56 -15.30 1.15 7.51
C PRO A 56 -14.25 0.75 8.56
N GLU A 57 -13.82 -0.51 8.55
CA GLU A 57 -12.83 -1.06 9.47
C GLU A 57 -11.43 -0.99 8.86
N PRO A 58 -10.37 -0.87 9.67
CA PRO A 58 -9.01 -0.79 9.17
C PRO A 58 -8.59 -2.11 8.51
N PHE A 59 -7.90 -2.02 7.38
CA PHE A 59 -7.35 -3.20 6.71
C PHE A 59 -6.19 -3.79 7.53
N THR A 60 -6.31 -5.06 7.90
CA THR A 60 -5.34 -5.78 8.74
C THR A 60 -4.45 -6.75 7.95
N GLY A 61 -4.66 -6.86 6.63
CA GLY A 61 -3.97 -7.81 5.75
C GLY A 61 -4.91 -8.91 5.25
N TRP A 62 -4.42 -9.74 4.32
CA TRP A 62 -5.21 -10.82 3.71
C TRP A 62 -5.36 -12.07 4.57
N ASP A 63 -4.50 -12.22 5.57
CA ASP A 63 -4.42 -13.40 6.43
C ASP A 63 -5.25 -13.29 7.73
N ASP A 64 -6.00 -12.19 7.90
CA ASP A 64 -6.84 -11.91 9.09
C ASP A 64 -8.26 -12.52 9.00
#